data_AF-A0A7X2PJC6-F1
#
_entry.id   AF-A0A7X2PJC6-F1
#
_cell.length_a   1.000
_cell.length_b   1.000
_cell.length_c   1.000
_cell.angle_alpha   90.00
_cell.angle_beta   90.00
_cell.angle_gamma   90.00
#
_symmetry.space_group_name_H-M   'P 1'
#
loop_
_entity.id
_entity.type
_entity.pdbx_description
1 polymer ?
#
loop_
_entity_poly.entity_id
_entity_poly.type
_entity_poly.pdbx_seq_one_letter_code
_entity_poly.pdbx_strand_id
1 'polypeptide(L)'
;MSDVIRNTCLSFAFLCAAVSAAADFREASYSGVERVVAVGDVHGDYAQFIDILRLAGVIDRNENWTGGRTHLVQTGDVPDRGPDSRKALDLLRKLEKQSVIAGGAVHALIANHEAMNVYGDLRYVVPGEYGAFRVSNSEHVRELYYAQFVDNLKKSP
;
A
#
# COMPACT_ATOMS: atom_id res chain seq x y z
N MET A 1 29.98 -17.41 -46.76
CA MET A 1 28.68 -16.77 -46.40
C MET A 1 27.86 -17.58 -45.41
N SER A 2 28.31 -18.77 -44.99
CA SER A 2 27.64 -19.64 -44.01
C SER A 2 28.14 -19.50 -42.56
N ASP A 3 29.38 -19.04 -42.36
CA ASP A 3 29.99 -19.02 -41.02
C ASP A 3 29.79 -17.72 -40.24
N VAL A 4 29.47 -16.61 -40.93
CA VAL A 4 29.15 -15.33 -40.27
C VAL A 4 27.78 -15.37 -39.61
N ILE A 5 26.82 -16.13 -40.17
CA ILE A 5 25.45 -16.27 -39.65
C ILE A 5 25.40 -17.20 -38.43
N ARG A 6 26.32 -18.17 -38.33
CA ARG A 6 26.35 -19.13 -37.22
C ARG A 6 26.92 -18.52 -35.94
N ASN A 7 27.86 -17.58 -36.05
CA ASN A 7 28.50 -16.92 -34.90
C ASN A 7 27.72 -15.72 -34.34
N THR A 8 26.71 -15.19 -35.05
CA THR A 8 25.85 -14.11 -34.52
C THR A 8 24.73 -14.62 -33.60
N CYS A 9 24.34 -15.90 -33.74
CA CYS A 9 23.26 -16.48 -32.93
C CYS A 9 23.71 -16.89 -31.51
N LEU A 10 24.99 -17.17 -31.28
CA LEU A 10 25.50 -17.53 -29.95
C LEU A 10 25.76 -16.31 -29.05
N SER A 11 26.00 -15.13 -29.62
CA SER A 11 26.25 -13.90 -28.85
C SER A 11 24.97 -13.20 -28.38
N PHE A 12 23.82 -13.50 -28.98
CA PHE A 12 22.53 -12.93 -28.55
C PHE A 12 21.85 -13.77 -27.45
N ALA A 13 22.23 -15.05 -27.31
CA ALA A 13 21.70 -15.93 -26.27
C ALA A 13 22.29 -15.63 -24.87
N PHE A 14 23.50 -15.06 -24.80
CA PHE A 14 24.14 -14.73 -23.52
C PHE A 14 23.74 -13.37 -22.94
N LEU A 15 23.19 -12.45 -23.75
CA LEU A 15 22.78 -11.13 -23.27
C LEU A 15 21.42 -11.14 -22.55
N CYS A 16 20.59 -12.17 -22.76
CA CYS A 16 19.34 -12.35 -22.02
C CYS A 16 19.52 -13.05 -20.66
N ALA A 17 20.68 -13.63 -20.38
CA ALA A 17 20.91 -14.36 -19.13
C ALA A 17 21.36 -13.48 -17.94
N ALA A 18 21.62 -12.18 -18.16
CA ALA A 18 22.19 -11.29 -17.14
C ALA A 18 21.21 -10.23 -16.58
N VAL A 19 19.92 -10.27 -16.96
CA VAL A 19 18.87 -9.44 -16.35
C VAL A 19 17.73 -10.33 -15.84
N SER A 20 18.09 -11.37 -15.08
CA SER A 20 17.18 -11.95 -14.09
C SER A 20 17.60 -11.48 -12.70
N ALA A 21 17.59 -10.16 -12.50
CA ALA A 21 17.05 -9.67 -11.23
C ALA A 21 15.54 -9.93 -11.33
N ALA A 22 15.16 -11.20 -11.21
CA ALA A 22 13.77 -11.57 -11.04
C ALA A 22 13.34 -10.82 -9.79
N ALA A 23 12.60 -9.73 -9.98
CA ALA A 23 11.74 -9.24 -8.92
C ALA A 23 10.98 -10.49 -8.48
N ASP A 24 11.24 -10.93 -7.25
CA ASP A 24 10.62 -12.10 -6.65
C ASP A 24 9.15 -11.74 -6.49
N PHE A 25 8.40 -11.87 -7.59
CA PHE A 25 6.97 -11.62 -7.67
C PHE A 25 6.34 -12.78 -6.91
N ARG A 26 6.34 -12.64 -5.58
CA ARG A 26 5.62 -13.54 -4.71
C ARG A 26 4.16 -13.41 -5.10
N GLU A 27 3.64 -14.49 -5.66
CA GLU A 27 2.21 -14.62 -5.90
C GLU A 27 1.49 -14.33 -4.58
N ALA A 28 0.61 -13.33 -4.58
CA ALA A 28 -0.18 -12.94 -3.41
C ALA A 28 -1.32 -13.95 -3.16
N SER A 29 -0.95 -15.22 -2.96
CA SER A 29 -1.84 -16.34 -2.76
C SER A 29 -1.77 -16.81 -1.31
N TYR A 30 -2.94 -16.92 -0.68
CA TYR A 30 -3.08 -17.37 0.70
C TYR A 30 -4.03 -18.57 0.73
N SER A 31 -3.61 -19.66 1.35
CA SER A 31 -4.40 -20.87 1.54
C SER A 31 -4.66 -21.12 3.03
N GLY A 32 -5.67 -21.92 3.36
CA GLY A 32 -6.00 -22.25 4.75
C GLY A 32 -6.57 -21.07 5.56
N VAL A 33 -7.00 -20.00 4.90
CA VAL A 33 -7.62 -18.84 5.56
C VAL A 33 -9.06 -19.18 5.93
N GLU A 34 -9.34 -19.26 7.22
CA GLU A 34 -10.65 -19.67 7.74
C GLU A 34 -11.73 -18.58 7.57
N ARG A 35 -11.32 -17.31 7.62
CA ARG A 35 -12.24 -16.18 7.54
C ARG A 35 -11.59 -14.99 6.85
N VAL A 36 -12.30 -14.44 5.86
CA VAL A 36 -11.96 -13.21 5.18
C VAL A 36 -13.05 -12.18 5.45
N VAL A 37 -12.63 -10.96 5.79
CA VAL A 37 -13.51 -9.78 5.85
C VAL A 37 -12.98 -8.80 4.82
N ALA A 38 -13.78 -8.46 3.81
CA ALA A 38 -13.42 -7.48 2.80
C ALA A 38 -14.20 -6.17 3.04
N VAL A 39 -13.50 -5.05 3.05
CA VAL A 39 -14.08 -3.70 3.19
C VAL A 39 -13.67 -2.87 1.99
N GLY A 40 -14.68 -2.25 1.37
CA GLY A 40 -14.54 -1.39 0.20
C GLY A 40 -13.93 -0.02 0.50
N ASP A 41 -14.26 0.92 -0.38
CA ASP A 41 -13.87 2.33 -0.34
C ASP A 41 -14.18 2.94 1.03
N VAL A 42 -13.19 3.66 1.58
CA VAL A 42 -13.34 4.40 2.85
C VAL A 42 -13.47 5.89 2.57
N HIS A 43 -12.72 6.42 1.60
CA HIS A 43 -12.79 7.83 1.19
C HIS A 43 -12.79 8.81 2.37
N GLY A 44 -11.81 8.65 3.26
CA GLY A 44 -11.63 9.52 4.41
C GLY A 44 -12.78 9.51 5.44
N ASP A 45 -13.76 8.59 5.34
CA ASP A 45 -14.82 8.41 6.35
C ASP A 45 -14.38 7.44 7.45
N TYR A 46 -13.52 7.94 8.32
CA TYR A 46 -12.95 7.15 9.41
C TYR A 46 -13.99 6.60 10.38
N ALA A 47 -15.06 7.36 10.66
CA ALA A 47 -16.09 6.95 11.61
C ALA A 47 -16.84 5.71 11.11
N GLN A 48 -17.30 5.74 9.85
CA GLN A 48 -17.99 4.61 9.25
C GLN A 48 -17.06 3.40 9.09
N PHE A 49 -15.78 3.62 8.78
CA PHE A 49 -14.81 2.53 8.71
C PHE A 49 -14.64 1.81 10.06
N ILE A 50 -14.54 2.56 11.16
CA ILE A 50 -14.49 1.99 12.51
C ILE A 50 -15.75 1.17 12.83
N ASP A 51 -16.93 1.68 12.48
CA ASP A 51 -18.19 0.99 12.75
C ASP A 51 -18.30 -0.32 11.96
N ILE A 52 -17.87 -0.34 10.70
CA ILE A 52 -17.80 -1.56 9.88
C ILE A 52 -16.84 -2.58 10.52
N LEU A 53 -15.63 -2.15 10.91
CA LEU A 53 -14.64 -3.05 11.50
C LEU A 53 -15.09 -3.62 12.85
N ARG A 54 -15.79 -2.83 13.67
CA ARG A 54 -16.38 -3.28 14.94
C ARG A 54 -17.51 -4.27 14.70
N LEU A 55 -18.43 -3.96 13.79
CA LEU A 55 -19.54 -4.84 13.43
C LEU A 55 -19.02 -6.18 12.88
N ALA A 56 -17.94 -6.16 12.11
CA ALA A 56 -17.28 -7.35 11.59
C ALA A 56 -16.41 -8.08 12.64
N GLY A 57 -16.31 -7.58 13.88
CA GLY A 57 -15.49 -8.19 14.92
C GLY A 57 -14.00 -8.22 14.59
N VAL A 58 -13.52 -7.27 13.79
CA VAL A 58 -12.10 -7.13 13.42
C VAL A 58 -11.36 -6.31 14.47
N ILE A 59 -12.02 -5.30 15.05
CA ILE A 59 -11.47 -4.46 16.10
C ILE A 59 -12.36 -4.38 17.34
N ASP A 60 -11.74 -4.09 18.49
CA ASP A 60 -12.43 -3.78 19.74
C ASP A 60 -12.83 -2.29 19.84
N ARG A 61 -13.40 -1.89 20.98
CA ARG A 61 -13.78 -0.49 21.26
C ARG A 61 -12.60 0.47 21.28
N ASN A 62 -11.38 -0.01 21.55
CA ASN A 62 -10.13 0.73 21.61
C ASN A 62 -9.35 0.64 20.28
N GLU A 63 -10.02 0.17 19.21
CA GLU A 63 -9.46 0.04 17.86
C GLU A 63 -8.26 -0.91 17.80
N ASN A 64 -8.22 -1.91 18.67
CA ASN A 64 -7.22 -2.97 18.64
C ASN A 64 -7.77 -4.21 17.93
N TRP A 65 -6.90 -4.93 17.26
CA TRP A 65 -7.23 -6.19 16.60
C TRP A 65 -7.87 -7.19 17.56
N THR A 66 -9.04 -7.70 17.17
CA THR A 66 -9.75 -8.79 17.85
C THR A 66 -10.18 -9.90 16.88
N GLY A 67 -9.88 -9.74 15.58
CA GLY A 67 -10.26 -10.69 14.52
C GLY A 67 -9.57 -12.06 14.56
N GLY A 68 -8.69 -12.34 15.52
CA GLY A 68 -7.95 -13.61 15.60
C GLY A 68 -7.16 -13.90 14.31
N ARG A 69 -7.39 -15.08 13.71
CA ARG A 69 -6.80 -15.51 12.44
C ARG A 69 -7.51 -14.97 11.18
N THR A 70 -8.42 -14.01 11.33
CA THR A 70 -9.11 -13.39 10.18
C THR A 70 -8.11 -12.69 9.26
N HIS A 71 -8.35 -12.76 7.95
CA HIS A 71 -7.71 -11.87 6.98
C HIS A 71 -8.66 -10.69 6.70
N LEU A 72 -8.24 -9.48 7.06
CA LEU A 72 -8.91 -8.25 6.64
C LEU A 72 -8.35 -7.85 5.26
N VAL A 73 -9.21 -7.65 4.27
CA VAL A 73 -8.86 -7.09 2.96
C VAL A 73 -9.50 -5.72 2.85
N GLN A 74 -8.70 -4.67 2.86
CA GLN A 74 -9.14 -3.33 2.50
C GLN A 74 -8.84 -3.15 1.01
N THR A 75 -9.85 -2.92 0.18
CA THR A 75 -9.71 -3.06 -1.28
C THR A 75 -9.17 -1.81 -2.01
N GLY A 76 -8.61 -0.85 -1.28
CA GLY A 76 -8.17 0.46 -1.79
C GLY A 76 -9.24 1.55 -1.70
N ASP A 77 -8.95 2.73 -2.23
CA ASP A 77 -9.76 3.94 -2.13
C ASP A 77 -10.00 4.36 -0.66
N VAL A 78 -8.92 4.35 0.12
CA VAL A 78 -8.89 4.93 1.48
C VAL A 78 -8.84 6.46 1.45
N PRO A 79 -8.00 7.11 0.62
CA PRO A 79 -7.92 8.57 0.51
C PRO A 79 -9.12 9.23 -0.17
N ASP A 80 -9.12 10.56 -0.09
CA ASP A 80 -9.98 11.50 -0.81
C ASP A 80 -11.45 11.56 -0.36
N ARG A 81 -12.15 12.60 -0.81
CA ARG A 81 -13.57 12.95 -0.54
C ARG A 81 -13.92 13.25 0.91
N GLY A 82 -13.39 12.50 1.88
CA GLY A 82 -13.46 12.77 3.32
C GLY A 82 -12.17 13.41 3.85
N PRO A 83 -12.17 13.89 5.11
CA PRO A 83 -11.03 14.59 5.70
C PRO A 83 -10.11 13.70 6.56
N ASP A 84 -10.49 12.46 6.87
CA ASP A 84 -9.85 11.66 7.91
C ASP A 84 -9.04 10.47 7.36
N SER A 85 -8.59 10.51 6.10
CA SER A 85 -7.87 9.36 5.53
C SER A 85 -6.55 9.08 6.26
N ARG A 86 -5.91 10.11 6.82
CA ARG A 86 -4.74 9.92 7.70
C ARG A 86 -5.04 8.97 8.87
N LYS A 87 -6.20 9.12 9.53
CA LYS A 87 -6.60 8.27 10.66
C LYS A 87 -6.85 6.84 10.18
N ALA A 88 -7.52 6.67 9.05
CA ALA A 88 -7.80 5.35 8.47
C ALA A 88 -6.51 4.61 8.08
N LEU A 89 -5.56 5.29 7.44
CA LEU A 89 -4.25 4.74 7.08
C LEU A 89 -3.41 4.39 8.32
N ASP A 90 -3.40 5.25 9.34
CA ASP A 90 -2.71 4.98 10.60
C ASP A 90 -3.32 3.76 11.34
N LEU A 91 -4.64 3.61 11.30
CA LEU A 91 -5.34 2.45 11.83
C LEU A 91 -4.96 1.18 11.07
N LEU A 92 -5.01 1.17 9.73
CA LEU A 92 -4.62 0.01 8.92
C LEU A 92 -3.19 -0.43 9.26
N ARG A 93 -2.26 0.52 9.38
CA ARG A 93 -0.86 0.26 9.74
C ARG A 93 -0.69 -0.25 11.17
N LYS A 94 -1.56 0.16 12.11
CA LYS A 94 -1.62 -0.38 13.47
C LYS A 94 -2.14 -1.83 13.44
N LEU A 95 -3.24 -2.08 12.73
CA LEU A 95 -3.90 -3.37 12.67
C LEU A 95 -3.04 -4.42 11.96
N GLU A 96 -2.31 -4.06 10.91
CA GLU A 96 -1.37 -4.95 10.22
C GLU A 96 -0.37 -5.58 11.20
N LYS A 97 0.20 -4.76 12.10
CA LYS A 97 1.14 -5.26 13.12
C LYS A 97 0.45 -6.20 14.11
N GLN A 98 -0.76 -5.84 14.56
CA GLN A 98 -1.49 -6.61 15.56
C GLN A 98 -2.04 -7.92 14.99
N SER A 99 -2.51 -7.93 13.74
CA SER A 99 -3.08 -9.10 13.09
C SER A 99 -2.05 -10.21 12.95
N VAL A 100 -0.82 -9.86 12.54
CA VAL A 100 0.28 -10.82 12.37
C VAL A 100 0.58 -11.53 13.70
N ILE A 101 0.61 -10.78 14.81
CA ILE A 101 0.83 -11.36 16.15
C ILE A 101 -0.29 -12.35 16.52
N ALA A 102 -1.52 -12.09 16.10
CA ALA A 102 -2.68 -12.95 16.34
C ALA A 102 -2.84 -14.11 15.32
N GLY A 103 -1.92 -14.24 14.36
CA GLY A 103 -2.00 -15.23 13.29
C GLY A 103 -3.02 -14.90 12.19
N GLY A 104 -3.50 -13.67 12.13
CA GLY A 104 -4.29 -13.11 11.03
C GLY A 104 -3.45 -12.22 10.11
N ALA A 105 -4.10 -11.46 9.24
CA ALA A 105 -3.44 -10.56 8.31
C ALA A 105 -4.32 -9.35 7.95
N VAL A 106 -3.67 -8.25 7.58
CA VAL A 106 -4.30 -7.11 6.90
C VAL A 106 -3.70 -6.99 5.51
N HIS A 107 -4.55 -6.95 4.49
CA HIS A 107 -4.19 -6.75 3.09
C HIS A 107 -4.78 -5.42 2.65
N ALA A 108 -3.99 -4.35 2.73
CA ALA A 108 -4.38 -3.03 2.22
C ALA A 108 -3.96 -2.92 0.76
N LEU A 109 -4.94 -2.95 -0.14
CA LEU A 109 -4.71 -2.89 -1.58
C LEU A 109 -4.59 -1.44 -2.05
N ILE A 110 -4.01 -1.27 -3.22
CA ILE A 110 -3.90 0.03 -3.89
C ILE A 110 -4.98 0.08 -4.97
N ALA A 111 -5.86 1.08 -4.91
CA ALA A 111 -6.83 1.39 -5.95
C ALA A 111 -6.47 2.72 -6.63
N ASN A 112 -7.40 3.27 -7.41
CA ASN A 112 -7.13 4.43 -8.25
C ASN A 112 -6.90 5.70 -7.42
N HIS A 113 -7.56 5.91 -6.28
CA HIS A 113 -7.33 7.12 -5.48
C HIS A 113 -5.96 7.15 -4.81
N GLU A 114 -5.43 6.00 -4.36
CA GLU A 114 -4.03 5.91 -3.91
C GLU A 114 -3.06 6.27 -5.04
N ALA A 115 -3.25 5.67 -6.22
CA ALA A 115 -2.40 5.92 -7.38
C ALA A 115 -2.46 7.39 -7.82
N MET A 116 -3.67 7.98 -7.87
CA MET A 116 -3.88 9.38 -8.19
C MET A 116 -3.13 10.32 -7.23
N ASN A 117 -3.23 10.08 -5.92
CA ASN A 117 -2.51 10.87 -4.92
C ASN A 117 -0.99 10.79 -5.11
N VAL A 118 -0.45 9.60 -5.38
CA VAL A 118 0.99 9.38 -5.63
C VAL A 118 1.48 10.12 -6.89
N TYR A 119 0.67 10.13 -7.95
CA TYR A 119 1.01 10.82 -9.20
C TYR A 119 0.70 12.32 -9.19
N GLY A 120 0.14 12.84 -8.09
CA GLY A 120 -0.18 14.27 -7.94
C GLY A 120 -1.50 14.68 -8.59
N ASP A 121 -2.36 13.73 -8.94
CA ASP A 121 -3.74 14.01 -9.32
C ASP A 121 -4.61 14.18 -8.06
N LEU A 122 -4.70 15.42 -7.59
CA LEU A 122 -5.33 15.77 -6.31
C LEU A 122 -6.75 16.32 -6.48
N ARG A 123 -7.43 16.04 -7.60
CA ARG A 123 -8.76 16.60 -7.92
C ARG A 123 -9.86 16.25 -6.90
N TYR A 124 -9.69 15.17 -6.14
CA TYR A 124 -10.65 14.70 -5.13
C TYR A 124 -10.21 14.95 -3.68
N VAL A 125 -9.04 15.58 -3.49
CA VAL A 125 -8.54 15.91 -2.15
C VAL A 125 -9.28 17.14 -1.64
N VAL A 126 -9.99 17.00 -0.53
CA VAL A 126 -10.75 18.10 0.09
C VAL A 126 -9.85 18.92 1.03
N PRO A 127 -10.15 20.21 1.30
CA PRO A 127 -9.33 21.03 2.21
C PRO A 127 -9.07 20.42 3.59
N GLY A 128 -10.06 19.70 4.14
CA GLY A 128 -9.94 19.01 5.42
C GLY A 128 -8.89 17.89 5.39
N GLU A 129 -8.76 17.19 4.27
CA GLU A 129 -7.79 16.12 4.06
C GLU A 129 -6.36 16.66 4.16
N TYR A 130 -6.04 17.78 3.49
CA TYR A 130 -4.75 18.47 3.69
C TYR A 130 -4.52 18.85 5.15
N GLY A 131 -5.57 19.30 5.84
CA GLY A 131 -5.54 19.61 7.26
C GLY A 131 -5.10 18.43 8.13
N ALA A 132 -5.58 17.22 7.82
CA ALA A 132 -5.27 16.01 8.58
C ALA A 132 -3.80 15.57 8.52
N PHE A 133 -3.05 15.99 7.50
CA PHE A 133 -1.62 15.70 7.36
C PHE A 133 -0.70 16.83 7.87
N ARG A 134 -1.26 17.95 8.37
CA ARG A 134 -0.46 19.05 8.89
C ARG A 134 0.17 18.71 10.25
N VAL A 135 1.41 19.12 10.41
CA VAL A 135 2.17 19.10 11.67
C VAL A 135 2.84 20.47 11.88
N SER A 136 3.33 20.75 13.08
CA SER A 136 3.91 22.06 13.43
C SER A 136 5.08 22.47 12.54
N ASN A 137 5.78 21.51 11.95
CA ASN A 137 6.95 21.71 11.09
C ASN A 137 6.75 21.12 9.67
N SER A 138 5.53 21.15 9.13
CA SER A 138 5.20 20.53 7.83
C SER A 138 6.13 20.91 6.68
N GLU A 139 6.56 22.17 6.61
CA GLU A 139 7.49 22.62 5.55
C GLU A 139 8.84 21.90 5.65
N HIS A 140 9.43 21.89 6.84
CA HIS A 140 10.68 21.20 7.11
C HIS A 140 10.57 19.69 6.85
N VAL A 141 9.48 19.05 7.28
CA VAL A 141 9.24 17.62 7.03
C VAL A 141 9.18 17.34 5.52
N ARG A 142 8.45 18.17 4.76
CA ARG A 142 8.34 18.02 3.30
C ARG A 142 9.69 18.16 2.61
N GLU A 143 10.51 19.13 3.02
CA GLU A 143 11.86 19.33 2.48
C GLU A 143 12.78 18.13 2.76
N LEU A 144 12.75 17.59 3.99
CA LEU A 144 13.51 16.39 4.35
C LEU A 144 13.12 15.19 3.49
N TYR A 145 11.82 14.94 3.34
CA TYR A 145 11.33 13.85 2.50
C TYR A 145 11.71 14.02 1.03
N TYR A 146 11.63 15.24 0.49
CA TYR A 146 12.04 15.53 -0.88
C TYR A 146 13.55 15.31 -1.08
N ALA A 147 14.38 15.79 -0.15
CA ALA A 147 15.83 15.57 -0.21
C ALA A 147 16.16 14.07 -0.19
N GLN A 148 15.54 13.32 0.73
CA GLN A 148 15.71 11.86 0.81
C GLN A 148 15.28 11.15 -0.48
N PHE A 149 14.15 11.55 -1.06
CA PHE A 149 13.64 10.99 -2.31
C PHE A 149 14.62 11.23 -3.47
N VAL A 150 15.11 12.46 -3.63
CA VAL A 150 16.11 12.80 -4.66
C VAL A 150 17.41 12.03 -4.46
N ASP A 151 17.87 11.86 -3.23
CA ASP A 151 19.08 11.09 -2.93
C ASP A 151 18.90 9.60 -3.25
N ASN A 152 17.72 9.03 -3.02
CA ASN A 152 17.41 7.66 -3.38
C ASN A 152 17.39 7.46 -4.90
N LEU A 153 16.79 8.39 -5.66
CA LEU A 153 16.81 8.34 -7.13
C LEU A 153 18.23 8.37 -7.69
N LYS A 154 19.13 9.18 -7.11
CA LYS A 154 20.54 9.23 -7.54
C LYS A 154 21.31 7.93 -7.26
N LYS A 155 20.92 7.17 -6.24
CA LYS A 155 21.56 5.90 -5.84
C LYS A 155 21.07 4.69 -6.63
N SER A 156 19.96 4.81 -7.35
CA SER A 156 19.34 3.74 -8.14
C SER A 156 19.03 4.26 -9.56
N PRO A 157 20.07 4.49 -10.38
CA PRO A 157 19.92 5.05 -11.73
C PRO A 157 19.24 4.08 -12.72
#